data_AF-G0EFN5-F1
#
_entry.id   AF-G0EFN5-F1
#
_cell.length_a   1.000
_cell.length_b   1.000
_cell.length_c   1.000
_cell.angle_alpha   90.00
_cell.angle_beta   90.00
_cell.angle_gamma   90.00
#
_symmetry.space_group_name_H-M   'P 1'
#
loop_
_entity.id
_entity.type
_entity.pdbx_description
1 polymer ?
#
loop_
_entity_poly.entity_id
_entity_poly.type
_entity_poly.pdbx_seq_one_letter_code
_entity_poly.pdbx_strand_id
1 'polypeptide(L)'
;MLAEYTRGVIEKLWRLSKLITYSSITMEVRSPTRLVLRGLIRFVDGSRLHFLEYLVSRGERVERIAYRFHYEDPHGNLRFRYDNAPHHPELPTHPHHKHLSDGSVVPAEEPSLPAILDEIRSLLAAELGDAEP
;
A
#
# COMPACT_ATOMS: atom_id res chain seq x y z
N MET A 1 12.76 5.54 12.42
CA MET A 1 13.02 6.71 11.53
C MET A 1 12.84 6.36 10.06
N LEU A 2 12.76 7.34 9.14
CA LEU A 2 12.49 7.10 7.70
C LEU A 2 13.38 6.03 7.06
N ALA A 3 14.66 5.94 7.45
CA ALA A 3 15.59 4.90 6.99
C ALA A 3 15.19 3.47 7.43
N GLU A 4 14.65 3.30 8.64
CA GLU A 4 14.14 2.01 9.10
C GLU A 4 12.86 1.63 8.37
N TYR A 5 11.99 2.62 8.13
CA TYR A 5 10.79 2.42 7.34
C TYR A 5 11.12 1.95 5.92
N THR A 6 12.03 2.65 5.23
CA THR A 6 12.43 2.27 3.86
C THR A 6 13.16 0.94 3.81
N ARG A 7 13.97 0.62 4.83
CA ARG A 7 14.56 -0.73 4.97
C ARG A 7 13.47 -1.80 5.09
N GLY A 8 12.46 -1.59 5.93
CA GLY A 8 11.34 -2.52 6.08
C GLY A 8 10.56 -2.72 4.77
N VAL A 9 10.38 -1.65 3.99
CA VAL A 9 9.79 -1.75 2.63
C VAL A 9 10.66 -2.60 1.71
N ILE A 10 11.97 -2.35 1.64
CA ILE A 10 12.91 -3.11 0.80
C ILE A 10 12.93 -4.59 1.19
N GLU A 11 13.01 -4.88 2.49
CA GLU A 11 12.97 -6.26 3.00
C GLU A 11 11.66 -6.97 2.63
N LYS A 12 10.52 -6.27 2.72
CA LYS A 12 9.23 -6.83 2.33
C LYS A 12 9.19 -7.14 0.83
N LEU A 13 9.63 -6.20 -0.02
CA LEU A 13 9.71 -6.39 -1.47
C LEU A 13 10.60 -7.58 -1.82
N TRP A 14 11.75 -7.73 -1.15
CA TRP A 14 12.65 -8.86 -1.37
C TRP A 14 12.01 -10.19 -1.00
N ARG A 15 11.29 -10.27 0.14
CA ARG A 15 10.54 -11.47 0.55
C ARG A 15 9.42 -11.83 -0.43
N LEU A 16 8.82 -10.84 -1.09
CA LEU A 16 7.76 -11.02 -2.07
C LEU A 16 8.27 -11.14 -3.51
N SER A 17 9.58 -11.20 -3.73
CA SER A 17 10.18 -11.20 -5.07
C SER A 17 9.62 -12.27 -6.01
N LYS A 18 9.27 -13.46 -5.49
CA LYS A 18 8.65 -14.55 -6.27
C LYS A 18 7.22 -14.25 -6.71
N LEU A 19 6.53 -13.33 -6.03
CA LEU A 19 5.16 -12.91 -6.35
C LEU A 19 5.13 -11.64 -7.20
N ILE A 20 6.26 -10.97 -7.41
CA ILE A 20 6.37 -9.70 -8.14
C ILE A 20 6.93 -9.95 -9.53
N THR A 21 6.18 -9.61 -10.56
CA THR A 21 6.62 -9.72 -11.97
C THR A 21 7.23 -8.43 -12.49
N TYR A 22 6.82 -7.29 -11.93
CA TYR A 22 7.35 -5.98 -12.29
C TYR A 22 7.24 -5.02 -11.11
N SER A 23 8.24 -4.15 -10.94
CA SER A 23 8.15 -3.04 -10.00
C SER A 23 8.86 -1.80 -10.55
N SER A 24 8.23 -0.64 -10.43
CA SER A 24 8.85 0.67 -10.63
C SER A 24 8.56 1.50 -9.40
N ILE A 25 9.60 1.78 -8.61
CA ILE A 25 9.49 2.45 -7.32
C ILE A 25 10.45 3.63 -7.32
N THR A 26 9.94 4.81 -7.01
CA THR A 26 10.70 6.04 -6.85
C THR A 26 10.68 6.44 -5.38
N MET A 27 11.88 6.62 -4.81
CA MET A 27 12.08 7.14 -3.47
C MET A 27 12.77 8.50 -3.59
N GLU A 28 12.10 9.56 -3.15
CA GLU A 28 12.58 10.93 -3.25
C GLU A 28 12.73 11.56 -1.87
N VAL A 29 13.98 11.64 -1.40
CA VAL A 29 14.32 12.31 -0.15
C VAL A 29 14.24 13.81 -0.37
N ARG A 30 13.29 14.47 0.31
CA ARG A 30 13.08 15.92 0.21
C ARG A 30 13.86 16.68 1.28
N SER A 31 14.07 16.06 2.43
CA SER A 31 14.89 16.54 3.53
C SER A 31 15.25 15.37 4.46
N PRO A 32 16.09 15.55 5.48
CA PRO A 32 16.37 14.49 6.46
C PRO A 32 15.12 13.92 7.16
N THR A 33 14.02 14.68 7.19
CA THR A 33 12.77 14.31 7.86
C THR A 33 11.60 14.15 6.89
N ARG A 34 11.80 14.23 5.57
CA ARG A 34 10.72 14.15 4.59
C ARG A 34 11.07 13.25 3.41
N LEU A 35 10.18 12.32 3.09
CA LEU A 35 10.33 11.37 2.00
C LEU A 35 9.05 11.27 1.19
N VAL A 36 9.17 11.21 -0.13
CA VAL A 36 8.07 10.78 -1.00
C VAL A 36 8.41 9.41 -1.56
N LEU A 37 7.53 8.45 -1.36
CA LEU A 37 7.64 7.12 -1.93
C LEU A 37 6.46 6.90 -2.89
N ARG A 38 6.71 6.47 -4.11
CA ARG A 38 5.64 6.15 -5.07
C ARG A 38 6.04 5.02 -5.98
N GLY A 39 5.06 4.31 -6.52
CA GLY A 39 5.37 3.28 -7.48
C GLY A 39 4.19 2.49 -8.00
N LEU A 40 4.55 1.53 -8.85
CA LEU A 40 3.69 0.49 -9.38
C LEU A 40 4.38 -0.86 -9.13
N ILE A 41 3.64 -1.81 -8.57
CA ILE A 41 4.04 -3.21 -8.45
C ILE A 41 3.01 -4.05 -9.18
N ARG A 42 3.45 -4.95 -10.06
CA ARG A 42 2.61 -5.97 -10.68
C ARG A 42 2.96 -7.33 -10.09
N PHE A 43 1.92 -8.10 -9.76
CA PHE A 43 2.07 -9.42 -9.20
C PHE A 43 1.92 -10.53 -10.26
N VAL A 44 2.15 -11.78 -9.86
CA VAL A 44 2.15 -12.97 -10.74
C VAL A 44 0.79 -13.30 -11.35
N ASP A 45 -0.30 -12.94 -10.68
CA ASP A 45 -1.68 -13.07 -11.18
C ASP A 45 -2.07 -11.95 -12.16
N GLY A 46 -1.22 -10.93 -12.34
CA GLY A 46 -1.47 -9.75 -13.16
C GLY A 46 -2.11 -8.57 -12.41
N SER A 47 -2.47 -8.75 -11.14
CA SER A 47 -2.94 -7.66 -10.28
C SER A 47 -1.86 -6.61 -10.06
N ARG A 48 -2.28 -5.39 -9.70
CA ARG A 48 -1.41 -4.21 -9.63
C ARG A 48 -1.67 -3.40 -8.38
N LEU A 49 -0.58 -3.02 -7.70
CA LEU A 49 -0.60 -2.01 -6.64
C LEU A 49 0.02 -0.71 -7.17
N HIS A 50 -0.78 0.35 -7.23
CA HIS A 50 -0.33 1.72 -7.40
C HIS A 50 -0.27 2.39 -6.04
N PHE A 51 0.85 3.04 -5.71
CA PHE A 51 1.00 3.66 -4.41
C PHE A 51 1.74 5.00 -4.43
N LEU A 52 1.40 5.83 -3.44
CA LEU A 52 2.01 7.11 -3.13
C LEU A 52 1.97 7.32 -1.62
N GLU A 53 3.08 7.71 -1.03
CA GLU A 53 3.20 8.09 0.38
C GLU A 53 4.04 9.37 0.47
N TYR A 54 3.52 10.35 1.20
CA TYR A 54 4.26 11.50 1.68
C TYR A 54 4.52 11.29 3.17
N LEU A 55 5.78 11.05 3.51
CA LEU A 55 6.21 10.68 4.85
C LEU A 55 6.97 11.81 5.51
N VAL A 56 6.68 12.04 6.79
CA VAL A 56 7.41 12.97 7.65
C VAL A 56 7.87 12.26 8.90
N SER A 57 9.14 12.41 9.27
CA SER A 57 9.64 11.98 10.58
C SER A 57 9.36 13.07 11.61
N ARG A 58 8.66 12.73 12.70
CA ARG A 58 8.47 13.59 13.87
C ARG A 58 8.96 12.88 15.11
N GLY A 59 10.13 13.29 15.61
CA GLY A 59 10.84 12.56 16.65
C GLY A 59 11.10 11.12 16.18
N GLU A 60 10.65 10.15 16.97
CA GLU A 60 10.85 8.72 16.71
C GLU A 60 9.78 8.10 15.79
N ARG A 61 8.73 8.86 15.42
CA ARG A 61 7.62 8.37 14.60
C ARG A 61 7.73 8.80 13.14
N VAL A 62 7.23 7.95 12.25
CA VAL A 62 7.00 8.27 10.83
C VAL A 62 5.50 8.45 10.64
N GLU A 63 5.10 9.63 10.17
CA GLU A 63 3.71 9.99 9.88
C GLU A 63 3.49 10.03 8.36
N ARG A 64 2.34 9.53 7.88
CA ARG A 64 1.88 9.76 6.50
C ARG A 64 0.99 10.99 6.46
N ILE A 65 1.51 12.09 5.93
CA ILE A 65 0.70 13.30 5.74
C ILE A 65 -0.30 13.13 4.59
N ALA A 66 0.06 12.34 3.58
CA ALA A 66 -0.83 11.96 2.48
C ALA A 66 -0.42 10.59 1.95
N TYR A 67 -1.39 9.73 1.64
CA TYR A 67 -1.11 8.46 1.01
C TYR A 67 -2.25 7.97 0.11
N ARG A 68 -1.90 7.05 -0.78
CA ARG A 68 -2.84 6.25 -1.55
C ARG A 68 -2.21 4.88 -1.79
N PHE A 69 -2.97 3.83 -1.54
CA PHE A 69 -2.66 2.45 -1.92
C PHE A 69 -3.85 1.92 -2.71
N HIS A 70 -3.74 1.90 -4.03
CA HIS A 70 -4.80 1.47 -4.95
C HIS A 70 -4.42 0.10 -5.51
N TYR A 71 -5.16 -0.93 -5.13
CA TYR A 71 -4.95 -2.30 -5.59
C TYR A 71 -6.07 -2.70 -6.54
N GLU A 72 -5.69 -3.16 -7.73
CA GLU A 72 -6.60 -3.52 -8.81
C GLU A 72 -6.29 -4.90 -9.39
N ASP A 73 -7.31 -5.54 -9.95
CA ASP A 73 -7.20 -6.82 -10.61
C ASP A 73 -6.52 -6.69 -12.01
N PRO A 74 -6.29 -7.82 -12.72
CA PRO A 74 -5.69 -7.79 -14.06
C PRO A 74 -6.51 -7.00 -15.10
N HIS A 75 -7.81 -6.84 -14.88
CA HIS A 75 -8.72 -6.10 -15.74
C HIS A 75 -8.81 -4.61 -15.38
N GLY A 76 -8.19 -4.18 -14.28
CA GLY A 76 -8.21 -2.80 -13.78
C GLY A 76 -9.39 -2.49 -12.87
N ASN A 77 -10.15 -3.50 -12.43
CA ASN A 77 -11.20 -3.29 -11.44
C ASN A 77 -10.58 -3.13 -10.05
N LEU A 78 -11.12 -2.19 -9.29
CA LEU A 78 -10.72 -1.96 -7.90
C LEU A 78 -10.95 -3.22 -7.07
N ARG A 79 -9.91 -3.72 -6.41
CA ARG A 79 -10.03 -4.72 -5.34
C ARG A 79 -10.20 -4.02 -4.00
N PHE A 80 -9.30 -3.07 -3.71
CA PHE A 80 -9.46 -2.11 -2.61
C PHE A 80 -8.58 -0.88 -2.83
N ARG A 81 -8.93 0.22 -2.15
CA ARG A 81 -8.05 1.38 -2.05
C ARG A 81 -8.05 1.95 -0.65
N TYR A 82 -6.86 2.17 -0.09
CA TYR A 82 -6.70 2.98 1.12
C TYR A 82 -6.19 4.37 0.74
N ASP A 83 -6.81 5.42 1.26
CA ASP A 83 -6.29 6.79 1.14
C ASP A 83 -6.75 7.65 2.31
N ASN A 84 -6.22 8.87 2.41
CA ASN A 84 -6.55 9.83 3.46
C ASN A 84 -7.01 11.18 2.91
N ALA A 85 -7.58 11.23 1.70
CA ALA A 85 -8.25 12.45 1.25
C ALA A 85 -9.38 12.80 2.26
N PRO A 86 -9.51 14.05 2.72
CA PRO A 86 -10.41 14.41 3.82
C PRO A 86 -11.87 14.59 3.36
N HIS A 87 -12.37 13.67 2.55
CA HIS A 87 -13.71 13.71 1.93
C HIS A 87 -14.77 12.82 2.60
N HIS A 88 -14.40 12.05 3.62
CA HIS A 88 -15.30 11.20 4.42
C HIS A 88 -15.29 11.59 5.92
N PRO A 89 -15.79 12.79 6.29
CA PRO A 89 -15.84 13.25 7.68
C PRO A 89 -16.78 12.44 8.58
N GLU A 90 -17.69 11.65 8.01
CA GLU A 90 -18.64 10.80 8.72
C GLU A 90 -18.00 9.54 9.34
N LEU A 91 -16.80 9.15 8.91
CA LEU A 91 -16.14 7.95 9.39
C LEU A 91 -15.37 8.22 10.69
N PRO A 92 -15.42 7.30 11.68
CA PRO A 92 -14.70 7.46 12.94
C PRO A 92 -13.18 7.48 12.79
N THR A 93 -12.66 6.96 11.68
CA THR A 93 -11.22 6.94 11.36
C THR A 93 -10.78 8.13 10.52
N HIS A 94 -11.62 9.15 10.32
CA HIS A 94 -11.31 10.31 9.49
C HIS A 94 -9.92 10.92 9.81
N PRO A 95 -9.08 11.20 8.80
CA PRO A 95 -9.36 11.15 7.36
C PRO A 95 -9.15 9.78 6.70
N HIS A 96 -8.73 8.77 7.45
CA HIS A 96 -8.36 7.45 6.95
C HIS A 96 -9.60 6.61 6.63
N HIS A 97 -9.58 5.96 5.48
CA HIS A 97 -10.68 5.11 5.02
C HIS A 97 -10.20 4.10 3.98
N LYS A 98 -11.04 3.08 3.73
CA LYS A 98 -10.83 2.06 2.70
C LYS A 98 -12.04 2.01 1.75
N HIS A 99 -11.78 2.11 0.45
CA HIS A 99 -12.73 1.82 -0.63
C HIS A 99 -12.67 0.32 -0.95
N LEU A 100 -13.82 -0.32 -1.14
CA LEU A 100 -13.94 -1.73 -1.51
C LEU A 100 -14.43 -1.88 -2.96
N SER A 101 -14.31 -3.09 -3.51
CA SER A 101 -14.68 -3.41 -4.89
C SER A 101 -16.17 -3.23 -5.20
N ASP A 102 -17.03 -3.29 -4.19
CA ASP A 102 -18.48 -3.05 -4.32
C ASP A 102 -18.86 -1.56 -4.30
N GLY A 103 -17.86 -0.67 -4.21
CA GLY A 103 -18.04 0.77 -4.15
C GLY A 103 -18.31 1.31 -2.74
N SER A 104 -18.37 0.45 -1.72
CA SER A 104 -18.50 0.89 -0.33
C SER A 104 -17.21 1.54 0.19
N VAL A 105 -17.38 2.46 1.14
CA VAL A 105 -16.30 3.09 1.88
C VAL A 105 -16.46 2.76 3.35
N VAL A 106 -15.41 2.18 3.94
CA VAL A 106 -15.44 1.70 5.32
C VAL A 106 -14.38 2.39 6.17
N PRO A 107 -14.61 2.53 7.50
CA PRO A 107 -13.59 3.00 8.42
C PRO A 107 -12.37 2.08 8.37
N ALA A 108 -11.18 2.66 8.33
CA ALA A 108 -9.94 1.93 8.37
C ALA A 108 -8.82 2.82 8.91
N GLU A 109 -8.00 2.25 9.79
CA GLU A 109 -6.79 2.91 10.30
C GLU A 109 -5.75 3.10 9.18
N GLU A 110 -4.81 4.03 9.40
CA GLU A 110 -3.67 4.27 8.50
C GLU A 110 -2.81 2.99 8.32
N PRO A 111 -2.76 2.37 7.13
CA PRO A 111 -1.87 1.25 6.89
C PRO A 111 -0.48 1.73 6.43
N SER A 112 0.52 0.90 6.66
CA SER A 112 1.85 1.08 6.06
C SER A 112 1.97 0.30 4.74
N LEU A 113 2.87 0.70 3.84
CA LEU A 113 3.11 -0.07 2.62
C LEU A 113 3.49 -1.54 2.91
N PRO A 114 4.34 -1.86 3.90
CA PRO A 114 4.58 -3.26 4.29
C PRO A 114 3.32 -4.02 4.70
N ALA A 115 2.39 -3.37 5.41
CA ALA A 115 1.11 -3.98 5.79
C ALA A 115 0.21 -4.24 4.58
N ILE A 116 0.14 -3.29 3.64
CA ILE A 116 -0.59 -3.47 2.37
C ILE A 116 0.01 -4.63 1.56
N LEU A 117 1.34 -4.73 1.50
CA LEU A 117 2.02 -5.84 0.83
C LEU A 117 1.71 -7.20 1.49
N ASP A 118 1.55 -7.24 2.82
CA ASP A 118 1.13 -8.46 3.53
C ASP A 118 -0.34 -8.81 3.27
N GLU A 119 -1.24 -7.84 3.19
CA GLU A 119 -2.64 -8.03 2.81
C GLU A 119 -2.73 -8.63 1.39
N ILE A 120 -2.03 -8.03 0.43
CA ILE A 120 -1.99 -8.52 -0.96
C ILE A 120 -1.41 -9.93 -1.03
N ARG A 121 -0.30 -10.21 -0.34
CA ARG A 121 0.27 -11.56 -0.26
C ARG A 121 -0.77 -12.57 0.24
N SER A 122 -1.57 -12.20 1.24
CA SER A 122 -2.57 -13.09 1.82
C SER A 122 -3.72 -13.36 0.85
N LEU A 123 -4.14 -12.36 0.07
CA LEU A 123 -5.11 -12.53 -1.02
C LEU A 123 -4.58 -13.45 -2.12
N LEU A 124 -3.35 -13.21 -2.58
CA LEU A 124 -2.71 -14.06 -3.60
C LEU A 124 -2.54 -15.51 -3.11
N ALA A 125 -2.19 -15.71 -1.85
CA ALA A 125 -2.06 -17.06 -1.29
C ALA A 125 -3.41 -17.80 -1.22
N ALA A 126 -4.51 -17.09 -0.93
CA ALA A 126 -5.83 -17.68 -0.95
C ALA A 126 -6.28 -18.04 -2.38
N GLU A 127 -6.00 -17.19 -3.37
CA GLU A 127 -6.41 -17.41 -4.76
C GLU A 127 -5.54 -18.45 -5.49
N LEU A 128 -4.24 -18.52 -5.18
CA LEU A 128 -3.31 -19.52 -5.74
C LEU A 128 -3.37 -20.86 -4.97
N GLY A 129 -4.03 -20.88 -3.82
CA GLY A 129 -4.12 -22.01 -2.89
C GLY A 129 -5.30 -22.98 -3.11
N ASP A 130 -6.18 -22.72 -4.09
CA ASP A 130 -7.25 -23.64 -4.51
C ASP A 130 -6.86 -24.47 -5.75
N ALA A 131 -5.55 -24.64 -5.99
CA ALA A 131 -5.00 -25.56 -6.98
C ALA A 131 -4.04 -26.56 -6.31
N GLU A 132 -4.55 -27.38 -5.39
CA GLU A 132 -3.98 -28.72 -5.16
C GLU A 132 -4.99 -29.80 -5.57
N PRO A 133 -4.52 -30.89 -6.22
CA PRO A 133 -5.36 -31.96 -6.76
C PRO A 133 -6.10 -32.79 -5.70
#